data_AF-A0A952XRT2-F1
#
_entry.id   AF-A0A952XRT2-F1
#
_cell.length_a   1.000
_cell.length_b   1.000
_cell.length_c   1.000
_cell.angle_alpha   90.00
_cell.angle_beta   90.00
_cell.angle_gamma   90.00
#
_symmetry.space_group_name_H-M   'P 1'
#
loop_
_entity.id
_entity.type
_entity.pdbx_description
1 polymer ?
#
loop_
_entity_poly.entity_id
_entity_poly.type
_entity_poly.pdbx_seq_one_letter_code
_entity_poly.pdbx_strand_id
1 'polypeptide(L)'
;MVGRRLSSAALALLASISAETASSASLGEEYGSREPRTCADTSAPASGAITADLAKTYFECQAEGQSGAELYLVEQVKVQVGGGVPYTPNLGSFSAIDVNVPLYPIRGSYLEYQCGSLLRGHTPGANCATCNQPKATGYCYKTTFADWNCYMADQSVTERNASGVTPPQ
;
A
#
# COMPACT_ATOMS: atom_id res chain seq x y z
N MET A 1 63.85 -19.05 41.18
CA MET A 1 62.51 -19.48 41.63
C MET A 1 61.63 -18.26 41.77
N VAL A 2 60.45 -18.27 41.14
CA VAL A 2 59.18 -17.63 41.56
C VAL A 2 59.27 -16.11 41.85
N GLY A 3 58.77 -15.17 41.03
CA GLY A 3 57.42 -15.08 40.48
C GLY A 3 56.53 -14.21 41.39
N ARG A 4 56.17 -13.00 40.95
CA ARG A 4 54.89 -12.33 41.29
C ARG A 4 54.63 -11.09 40.44
N ARG A 5 53.46 -11.09 39.79
CA ARG A 5 52.86 -10.03 38.98
C ARG A 5 52.01 -9.08 39.85
N LEU A 6 51.45 -8.05 39.18
CA LEU A 6 50.31 -7.17 39.52
C LEU A 6 50.77 -5.76 39.92
N SER A 7 50.15 -4.65 39.50
CA SER A 7 49.04 -4.34 38.60
C SER A 7 48.99 -2.80 38.53
N SER A 8 48.61 -2.19 37.39
CA SER A 8 47.98 -0.85 37.27
C SER A 8 47.95 -0.47 35.79
N ALA A 9 46.95 0.15 35.19
CA ALA A 9 45.55 0.38 35.49
C ALA A 9 44.96 0.72 34.11
N ALA A 10 43.99 -0.05 33.61
CA ALA A 10 43.38 0.23 32.32
C ALA A 10 42.26 1.26 32.51
N LEU A 11 42.46 2.47 31.98
CA LEU A 11 41.40 3.48 31.82
C LEU A 11 40.41 2.96 30.76
N ALA A 12 39.19 2.62 31.18
CA ALA A 12 38.08 2.39 30.25
C ALA A 12 37.39 3.73 29.96
N LEU A 13 37.60 4.28 28.75
CA LEU A 13 36.78 5.38 28.22
C LEU A 13 35.39 4.82 27.90
N LEU A 14 34.36 5.27 28.63
CA LEU A 14 32.97 5.04 28.27
C LEU A 14 32.60 5.97 27.12
N ALA A 15 32.63 5.45 25.89
CA ALA A 15 32.07 6.15 24.74
C ALA A 15 30.55 6.05 24.79
N SER A 16 29.88 7.16 25.10
CA SER A 16 28.42 7.30 24.98
C SER A 16 28.05 7.31 23.50
N ILE A 17 27.54 6.19 22.99
CA ILE A 17 26.96 6.15 21.64
C ILE A 17 25.59 6.84 21.72
N SER A 18 25.54 8.10 21.31
CA SER A 18 24.26 8.74 20.99
C SER A 18 23.80 8.18 19.66
N ALA A 19 22.82 7.28 19.68
CA ALA A 19 22.12 6.88 18.48
C ALA A 19 21.21 8.06 18.06
N GLU A 20 21.72 8.95 17.23
CA GLU A 20 20.89 9.86 16.45
C GLU A 20 20.03 9.00 15.53
N THR A 21 18.78 8.77 15.93
CA THR A 21 17.75 8.28 15.02
C THR A 21 17.52 9.38 13.99
N ALA A 22 18.16 9.25 12.83
CA ALA A 22 17.73 9.95 11.64
C ALA A 22 16.30 9.51 11.37
N SER A 23 15.32 10.31 11.79
CA SER A 23 13.92 10.11 11.44
C SER A 23 13.83 10.33 9.93
N SER A 24 13.85 9.25 9.15
CA SER A 24 13.48 9.31 7.74
C SER A 24 12.07 9.89 7.67
N ALA A 25 11.89 10.95 6.89
CA ALA A 25 10.57 11.54 6.65
C ALA A 25 9.59 10.44 6.23
N SER A 26 8.34 10.54 6.68
CA SER A 26 7.31 9.57 6.29
C SER A 26 6.98 9.71 4.79
N LEU A 27 6.26 8.73 4.22
CA LEU A 27 5.89 8.79 2.81
C LEU A 27 4.97 9.98 2.54
N GLY A 28 4.02 10.28 3.41
CA GLY A 28 3.19 11.48 3.27
C GLY A 28 4.03 12.76 3.23
N GLU A 29 5.03 12.89 4.12
CA GLU A 29 5.92 14.05 4.15
C GLU A 29 6.77 14.18 2.88
N GLU A 30 7.32 13.09 2.36
CA GLU A 30 8.13 13.10 1.12
C GLU A 30 7.34 13.62 -0.09
N TYR A 31 6.03 13.37 -0.12
CA TYR A 31 5.16 13.70 -1.24
C TYR A 31 4.21 14.89 -0.96
N GLY A 32 4.24 15.46 0.25
CA GLY A 32 3.33 16.54 0.66
C GLY A 32 1.86 16.11 0.72
N SER A 33 1.61 14.85 1.07
CA SER A 33 0.28 14.23 1.14
C SER A 33 0.01 13.64 2.53
N ARG A 34 -1.20 13.10 2.74
CA ARG A 34 -1.41 12.11 3.79
C ARG A 34 -0.61 10.84 3.55
N GLU A 35 -0.47 10.04 4.61
CA GLU A 35 0.05 8.67 4.50
C GLU A 35 -0.90 7.78 3.67
N PRO A 36 -0.33 6.80 2.92
CA PRO A 36 -1.08 5.68 2.41
C PRO A 36 -1.87 4.99 3.52
N ARG A 37 -3.12 4.61 3.22
CA ARG A 37 -3.92 3.75 4.09
C ARG A 37 -3.23 2.40 4.19
N THR A 38 -3.17 1.86 5.39
CA THR A 38 -2.61 0.52 5.64
C THR A 38 -3.65 -0.37 6.29
N CYS A 39 -3.63 -1.65 5.94
CA CYS A 39 -4.45 -2.66 6.60
C CYS A 39 -3.57 -3.44 7.57
N ALA A 40 -3.88 -3.38 8.87
CA ALA A 40 -3.19 -4.17 9.88
C ALA A 40 -3.53 -5.67 9.78
N ASP A 41 -4.73 -5.98 9.29
CA ASP A 41 -5.22 -7.33 9.04
C ASP A 41 -6.15 -7.33 7.83
N THR A 42 -6.04 -8.38 7.02
CA THR A 42 -6.86 -8.62 5.83
C THR A 42 -7.58 -9.97 5.89
N SER A 43 -7.67 -10.61 7.04
CA SER A 43 -8.24 -11.96 7.17
C SER A 43 -9.78 -12.02 7.20
N ALA A 44 -10.45 -10.88 7.44
CA ALA A 44 -11.90 -10.81 7.61
C ALA A 44 -12.66 -10.61 6.27
N PRO A 45 -13.80 -11.27 6.05
CA PRO A 45 -14.38 -12.28 6.90
C PRO A 45 -13.56 -13.59 6.80
N ALA A 46 -13.50 -14.33 7.91
CA ALA A 46 -12.78 -15.60 7.96
C ALA A 46 -13.41 -16.65 7.01
N SER A 47 -14.73 -16.59 6.82
CA SER A 47 -15.50 -17.45 5.92
C SER A 47 -16.62 -16.69 5.24
N GLY A 48 -17.11 -17.24 4.13
CA GLY A 48 -18.19 -16.65 3.35
C GLY A 48 -17.74 -15.52 2.42
N ALA A 49 -18.73 -14.78 1.92
CA ALA A 49 -18.52 -13.69 0.98
C ALA A 49 -17.97 -12.44 1.66
N ILE A 50 -16.99 -11.81 1.04
CA ILE A 50 -16.53 -10.48 1.45
C ILE A 50 -17.66 -9.45 1.25
N THR A 51 -17.81 -8.52 2.19
CA THR A 51 -18.78 -7.42 2.08
C THR A 51 -18.22 -6.29 1.24
N ALA A 52 -19.09 -5.40 0.73
CA ALA A 52 -18.64 -4.23 -0.02
C ALA A 52 -17.74 -3.29 0.81
N ASP A 53 -18.01 -3.14 2.11
CA ASP A 53 -17.21 -2.29 2.99
C ASP A 53 -15.82 -2.86 3.27
N LEU A 54 -15.71 -4.18 3.46
CA LEU A 54 -14.41 -4.85 3.61
C LEU A 54 -13.63 -4.81 2.29
N ALA A 55 -14.28 -5.12 1.17
CA ALA A 55 -13.66 -5.05 -0.14
C ALA A 55 -13.15 -3.64 -0.46
N LYS A 56 -13.91 -2.60 -0.11
CA LYS A 56 -13.48 -1.20 -0.22
C LYS A 56 -12.24 -0.92 0.63
N THR A 57 -12.28 -1.28 1.91
CA THR A 57 -11.18 -1.05 2.85
C THR A 57 -9.88 -1.73 2.37
N TYR A 58 -9.99 -2.99 1.94
CA TYR A 58 -8.84 -3.75 1.46
C TYR A 58 -8.31 -3.25 0.12
N PHE A 59 -9.20 -2.87 -0.80
CA PHE A 59 -8.79 -2.21 -2.03
C PHE A 59 -8.03 -0.90 -1.73
N GLU A 60 -8.57 -0.04 -0.86
CA GLU A 60 -7.94 1.24 -0.52
C GLU A 60 -6.52 1.05 0.03
N CYS A 61 -6.30 0.13 0.97
CA CYS A 61 -4.95 -0.06 1.52
C CYS A 61 -3.98 -0.80 0.59
N GLN A 62 -4.49 -1.61 -0.35
CA GLN A 62 -3.66 -2.37 -1.29
C GLN A 62 -3.35 -1.60 -2.58
N ALA A 63 -4.21 -0.64 -2.94
CA ALA A 63 -4.00 0.25 -4.08
C ALA A 63 -3.06 1.42 -3.75
N GLU A 64 -2.95 1.79 -2.48
CA GLU A 64 -2.11 2.90 -2.05
C GLU A 64 -0.69 2.45 -1.70
N GLY A 65 0.29 3.27 -2.07
CA GLY A 65 1.68 2.99 -1.78
C GLY A 65 2.65 3.62 -2.77
N GLN A 66 3.94 3.50 -2.46
CA GLN A 66 4.99 3.97 -3.34
C GLN A 66 5.30 2.89 -4.39
N SER A 67 5.34 3.30 -5.66
CA SER A 67 5.83 2.48 -6.76
C SER A 67 6.84 3.28 -7.58
N GLY A 68 8.09 2.84 -7.56
CA GLY A 68 9.19 3.60 -8.17
C GLY A 68 9.37 4.97 -7.52
N ALA A 69 9.18 6.03 -8.30
CA ALA A 69 9.35 7.42 -7.86
C ALA A 69 8.03 8.15 -7.57
N GLU A 70 6.92 7.44 -7.66
CA GLU A 70 5.57 8.00 -7.50
C GLU A 70 4.88 7.38 -6.29
N LEU A 71 4.08 8.19 -5.61
CA LEU A 71 3.15 7.77 -4.58
C LEU A 71 1.74 7.68 -5.20
N TYR A 72 1.11 6.53 -5.03
CA TYR A 72 -0.26 6.27 -5.48
C TYR A 72 -1.20 6.40 -4.29
N LEU A 73 -2.24 7.22 -4.44
CA LEU A 73 -3.31 7.41 -3.45
C LEU A 73 -4.67 7.27 -4.14
N VAL A 74 -5.69 6.79 -3.43
CA VAL A 74 -7.05 6.70 -3.98
C VAL A 74 -8.05 7.47 -3.14
N GLU A 75 -9.01 8.10 -3.81
CA GLU A 75 -10.10 8.82 -3.17
C GLU A 75 -11.44 8.46 -3.81
N GLN A 76 -12.53 8.77 -3.10
CA GLN A 76 -13.90 8.60 -3.58
C GLN A 76 -14.24 7.16 -4.02
N VAL A 77 -13.63 6.17 -3.36
CA VAL A 77 -13.81 4.76 -3.71
C VAL A 77 -15.24 4.30 -3.46
N LYS A 78 -15.81 3.68 -4.49
CA LYS A 78 -17.09 2.96 -4.49
C LYS A 78 -16.85 1.54 -4.93
N VAL A 79 -17.42 0.58 -4.21
CA VAL A 79 -17.28 -0.85 -4.50
C VAL A 79 -18.64 -1.54 -4.46
N GLN A 80 -18.84 -2.43 -5.42
CA GLN A 80 -19.90 -3.43 -5.43
C GLN A 80 -19.25 -4.82 -5.54
N VAL A 81 -19.82 -5.80 -4.84
CA VAL A 81 -19.34 -7.18 -4.82
C VAL A 81 -20.36 -8.07 -5.53
N GLY A 82 -19.88 -8.83 -6.52
CA GLY A 82 -20.66 -9.83 -7.24
C GLY A 82 -20.72 -11.16 -6.49
N GLY A 83 -21.49 -12.11 -7.03
CA GLY A 83 -21.53 -13.48 -6.52
C GLY A 83 -20.19 -14.19 -6.69
N GLY A 84 -19.87 -15.11 -5.77
CA GLY A 84 -18.64 -15.89 -5.82
C GLY A 84 -18.54 -16.75 -7.09
N VAL A 85 -17.37 -16.77 -7.70
CA VAL A 85 -17.06 -17.58 -8.89
C VAL A 85 -15.88 -18.52 -8.59
N PRO A 86 -15.87 -19.74 -9.17
CA PRO A 86 -14.72 -20.63 -9.03
C PRO A 86 -13.49 -20.02 -9.73
N TYR A 87 -12.30 -20.33 -9.21
CA TYR A 87 -11.06 -20.00 -9.90
C TYR A 87 -10.95 -20.79 -11.21
N THR A 88 -10.59 -20.10 -12.28
CA THR A 88 -10.16 -20.71 -13.53
C THR A 88 -8.91 -19.98 -14.04
N PRO A 89 -7.90 -20.69 -14.58
CA PRO A 89 -6.63 -20.06 -14.99
C PRO A 89 -6.73 -18.94 -16.03
N ASN A 90 -7.85 -18.85 -16.76
CA ASN A 90 -8.13 -17.78 -17.72
C ASN A 90 -8.56 -16.45 -17.07
N LEU A 91 -8.86 -16.41 -15.77
CA LEU A 91 -9.22 -15.17 -15.07
C LEU A 91 -8.02 -14.25 -14.84
N GLY A 92 -6.80 -14.80 -14.87
CA GLY A 92 -5.57 -14.05 -14.67
C GLY A 92 -4.62 -14.74 -13.69
N SER A 93 -3.50 -14.06 -13.43
CA SER A 93 -2.52 -14.49 -12.44
C SER A 93 -2.83 -13.86 -11.09
N PHE A 94 -3.10 -14.69 -10.09
CA PHE A 94 -3.36 -14.26 -8.72
C PHE A 94 -2.25 -14.80 -7.81
N SER A 95 -1.53 -13.90 -7.14
CA SER A 95 -0.45 -14.30 -6.24
C SER A 95 -1.02 -15.05 -5.03
N ALA A 96 -0.46 -16.23 -4.74
CA ALA A 96 -0.81 -17.07 -3.60
C ALA A 96 -2.30 -17.39 -3.44
N ILE A 97 -3.10 -17.37 -4.51
CA ILE A 97 -4.54 -17.64 -4.44
C ILE A 97 -4.85 -19.03 -3.86
N ASP A 98 -5.81 -19.10 -2.95
CA ASP A 98 -6.45 -20.36 -2.57
C ASP A 98 -7.52 -20.72 -3.60
N VAL A 99 -7.20 -21.67 -4.48
CA VAL A 99 -8.09 -22.12 -5.56
C VAL A 99 -9.32 -22.87 -5.07
N ASN A 100 -9.38 -23.23 -3.78
CA ASN A 100 -10.53 -23.91 -3.17
C ASN A 100 -11.59 -22.95 -2.63
N VAL A 101 -11.28 -21.64 -2.60
CA VAL A 101 -12.20 -20.59 -2.14
C VAL A 101 -12.69 -19.80 -3.35
N PRO A 102 -13.99 -19.47 -3.45
CA PRO A 102 -14.50 -18.62 -4.53
C PRO A 102 -13.82 -17.26 -4.55
N LEU A 103 -13.55 -16.75 -5.76
CA LEU A 103 -13.22 -15.34 -5.97
C LEU A 103 -14.51 -14.53 -6.02
N TYR A 104 -14.46 -13.28 -5.61
CA TYR A 104 -15.58 -12.36 -5.65
C TYR A 104 -15.28 -11.25 -6.64
N PRO A 105 -15.93 -11.21 -7.81
CA PRO A 105 -15.79 -10.11 -8.74
C PRO A 105 -16.20 -8.81 -8.05
N ILE A 106 -15.42 -7.75 -8.23
CA ILE A 106 -15.74 -6.43 -7.73
C ILE A 106 -15.75 -5.41 -8.87
N ARG A 107 -16.59 -4.39 -8.72
CA ARG A 107 -16.66 -3.27 -9.66
C ARG A 107 -16.98 -1.98 -8.94
N GLY A 108 -16.66 -0.86 -9.56
CA GLY A 108 -17.09 0.43 -9.06
C GLY A 108 -16.31 1.57 -9.67
N SER A 109 -15.94 2.54 -8.82
CA SER A 109 -15.22 3.71 -9.27
C SER A 109 -14.32 4.28 -8.20
N TYR A 110 -13.23 4.94 -8.62
CA TYR A 110 -12.36 5.69 -7.73
C TYR A 110 -11.64 6.82 -8.49
N LEU A 111 -11.04 7.74 -7.74
CA LEU A 111 -10.12 8.75 -8.21
C LEU A 111 -8.71 8.37 -7.77
N GLU A 112 -7.82 8.10 -8.71
CA GLU A 112 -6.42 7.82 -8.45
C GLU A 112 -5.61 9.11 -8.49
N TYR A 113 -4.67 9.25 -7.56
CA TYR A 113 -3.63 10.26 -7.53
C TYR A 113 -2.28 9.62 -7.73
N GLN A 114 -1.47 10.20 -8.62
CA GLN A 114 -0.08 9.84 -8.87
C GLN A 114 0.77 11.05 -8.51
N CYS A 115 1.47 11.00 -7.38
CA CYS A 115 2.21 12.12 -6.84
C CYS A 115 3.72 11.93 -7.02
N GLY A 116 4.40 12.95 -7.51
CA GLY A 116 5.87 12.99 -7.58
C GLY A 116 6.50 13.44 -6.27
N SER A 117 7.65 12.85 -5.93
CA SER A 117 8.39 13.16 -4.70
C SER A 117 8.92 14.61 -4.68
N LEU A 118 8.73 15.31 -3.57
CA LEU A 118 9.24 16.68 -3.39
C LEU A 118 10.77 16.71 -3.35
N LEU A 119 11.41 15.62 -2.92
CA LEU A 119 12.86 15.46 -2.91
C LEU A 119 13.47 15.45 -4.33
N ARG A 120 12.65 15.21 -5.35
CA ARG A 120 13.04 15.25 -6.77
C ARG A 120 12.73 16.58 -7.45
N GLY A 121 12.41 17.62 -6.67
CA GLY A 121 12.15 18.97 -7.18
C GLY A 121 10.74 19.20 -7.71
N HIS A 122 9.79 18.30 -7.41
CA HIS A 122 8.38 18.54 -7.70
C HIS A 122 7.83 19.69 -6.83
N THR A 123 6.88 20.46 -7.39
CA THR A 123 6.33 21.64 -6.73
C THR A 123 5.39 21.25 -5.57
N PRO A 124 5.66 21.69 -4.32
CA PRO A 124 4.76 21.45 -3.20
C PRO A 124 3.34 21.94 -3.50
N GLY A 125 2.33 21.10 -3.22
CA GLY A 125 0.92 21.42 -3.45
C GLY A 125 0.46 21.38 -4.91
N ALA A 126 1.36 21.02 -5.84
CA ALA A 126 1.07 20.87 -7.27
C ALA A 126 1.93 19.76 -7.91
N ASN A 127 2.16 18.67 -7.17
CA ASN A 127 3.04 17.57 -7.56
C ASN A 127 2.29 16.30 -7.98
N CYS A 128 0.95 16.30 -8.03
CA CYS A 128 0.19 15.13 -8.45
C CYS A 128 -0.49 15.29 -9.81
N ALA A 129 -0.77 14.14 -10.43
CA ALA A 129 -1.76 13.99 -11.47
C ALA A 129 -2.92 13.12 -10.98
N THR A 130 -4.10 13.28 -11.57
CA THR A 130 -5.27 12.46 -11.26
C THR A 130 -5.74 11.64 -12.44
N CYS A 131 -6.28 10.46 -12.15
CA CYS A 131 -6.88 9.55 -13.12
C CYS A 131 -8.23 9.04 -12.60
N ASN A 132 -9.29 9.19 -13.40
CA ASN A 132 -10.66 8.86 -13.01
C ASN A 132 -10.87 7.44 -13.47
N GLN A 133 -11.34 6.58 -12.59
CA GLN A 133 -11.52 5.17 -12.86
C GLN A 133 -13.02 4.86 -12.75
N PRO A 134 -13.86 5.33 -13.69
CA PRO A 134 -15.32 5.33 -13.53
C PRO A 134 -15.98 3.95 -13.67
N LYS A 135 -15.30 3.00 -14.32
CA LYS A 135 -15.79 1.64 -14.58
C LYS A 135 -14.74 0.60 -14.18
N ALA A 136 -14.11 0.82 -13.04
CA ALA A 136 -13.10 -0.10 -12.53
C ALA A 136 -13.71 -1.48 -12.24
N THR A 137 -12.97 -2.53 -12.61
CA THR A 137 -13.35 -3.92 -12.35
C THR A 137 -12.15 -4.70 -11.83
N GLY A 138 -12.42 -5.78 -11.10
CA GLY A 138 -11.40 -6.70 -10.63
C GLY A 138 -11.98 -7.76 -9.71
N TYR A 139 -11.19 -8.22 -8.74
CA TYR A 139 -11.55 -9.33 -7.87
C TYR A 139 -11.06 -9.09 -6.45
N CYS A 140 -11.83 -9.61 -5.49
CA CYS A 140 -11.34 -9.99 -4.18
C CYS A 140 -11.17 -11.51 -4.12
N TYR A 141 -10.04 -11.99 -3.62
CA TYR A 141 -9.76 -13.41 -3.48
C TYR A 141 -9.01 -13.69 -2.18
N LYS A 142 -9.17 -14.91 -1.65
CA LYS A 142 -8.36 -15.37 -0.52
C LYS A 142 -7.03 -15.94 -0.99
N THR A 143 -5.99 -15.65 -0.24
CA THR A 143 -4.70 -16.32 -0.38
C THR A 143 -4.68 -17.64 0.41
N THR A 144 -3.66 -18.47 0.18
CA THR A 144 -3.39 -19.68 0.96
C THR A 144 -3.06 -19.41 2.43
N PHE A 145 -2.85 -18.14 2.82
CA PHE A 145 -2.69 -17.70 4.20
C PHE A 145 -3.99 -17.17 4.82
N ALA A 146 -5.12 -17.31 4.11
CA ALA A 146 -6.45 -16.85 4.50
C ALA A 146 -6.67 -15.32 4.52
N ASP A 147 -5.68 -14.55 4.04
CA ASP A 147 -5.79 -13.12 3.79
C ASP A 147 -6.57 -12.81 2.51
N TRP A 148 -7.29 -11.69 2.50
CA TRP A 148 -7.97 -11.14 1.34
C TRP A 148 -7.06 -10.21 0.54
N ASN A 149 -7.03 -10.41 -0.77
CA ASN A 149 -6.45 -9.47 -1.73
C ASN A 149 -7.56 -8.96 -2.66
N CYS A 150 -7.70 -7.64 -2.76
CA CYS A 150 -8.73 -6.94 -3.51
C CYS A 150 -8.09 -5.89 -4.42
N TYR A 151 -8.33 -5.99 -5.71
CA TYR A 151 -7.87 -5.03 -6.70
C TYR A 151 -8.96 -4.68 -7.70
N MET A 152 -8.92 -3.45 -8.22
CA MET A 152 -9.73 -3.00 -9.34
C MET A 152 -8.95 -2.01 -10.19
N ALA A 153 -9.18 -2.05 -11.50
CA ALA A 153 -8.69 -1.03 -12.42
C ALA A 153 -9.70 -0.83 -13.56
N ASP A 154 -9.77 0.36 -14.12
CA ASP A 154 -10.47 0.64 -15.36
C ASP A 154 -9.48 0.52 -16.53
N GLN A 155 -9.56 -0.60 -17.24
CA GLN A 155 -8.67 -0.88 -18.38
C GLN A 155 -8.92 0.02 -19.59
N SER A 156 -10.01 0.79 -19.59
CA SER A 156 -10.35 1.69 -20.70
C SER A 156 -9.78 3.10 -20.54
N VAL A 157 -9.20 3.42 -19.37
CA VAL A 157 -8.67 4.75 -19.08
C VAL A 157 -7.17 4.78 -19.33
N THR A 158 -6.76 5.55 -20.34
CA THR A 158 -5.35 5.71 -20.72
C THR A 158 -4.81 7.12 -20.48
N GLU A 159 -5.64 8.05 -20.01
CA GLU A 159 -5.30 9.48 -19.90
C GLU A 159 -5.49 10.01 -18.47
N ARG A 160 -4.58 10.91 -18.06
CA ARG A 160 -4.71 11.69 -16.82
C ARG A 160 -5.78 12.77 -17.01
N ASN A 161 -6.68 12.94 -16.05
CA ASN A 161 -7.68 14.01 -16.12
C ASN A 161 -7.06 15.40 -15.86
N ALA A 162 -6.14 15.47 -14.90
CA ALA A 162 -5.53 16.73 -14.48
C ALA A 162 -4.10 16.51 -13.97
N SER A 163 -3.26 17.54 -14.12
CA SER A 163 -1.89 17.60 -13.62
C SER A 163 -1.69 18.86 -12.79
N GLY A 164 -0.69 18.88 -11.90
CA GLY A 164 -0.43 20.02 -11.03
C GLY A 164 -1.47 20.17 -9.93
N VAL A 165 -2.13 19.06 -9.56
CA VAL A 165 -3.15 19.05 -8.51
C VAL A 165 -2.52 18.89 -7.14
N THR A 166 -3.20 19.43 -6.13
CA THR A 166 -2.80 19.28 -4.73
C THR A 166 -2.95 17.83 -4.28
N PRO A 167 -1.94 17.27 -3.59
CA PRO A 167 -2.03 15.93 -3.02
C PRO A 167 -3.18 15.80 -2.00
N PRO A 168 -3.81 14.63 -1.88
CA PRO A 168 -4.74 14.33 -0.79
C PRO A 168 -4.11 14.56 0.59
N GLN A 169 -4.91 15.04 1.54
CA GLN A 169 -4.50 15.37 2.91
C GLN A 169 -5.28 14.55 3.94
#